data_AF-A0A1V4S7Z3-F1
#
_entry.id   AF-A0A1V4S7Z3-F1
#
_cell.length_a   1.000
_cell.length_b   1.000
_cell.length_c   1.000
_cell.angle_alpha   90.00
_cell.angle_beta   90.00
_cell.angle_gamma   90.00
#
_symmetry.space_group_name_H-M   'P 1'
#
loop_
_entity.id
_entity.type
_entity.pdbx_description
1 polymer ?
#
loop_
_entity_poly.entity_id
_entity_poly.type
_entity_poly.pdbx_seq_one_letter_code
_entity_poly.pdbx_strand_id
1 'polypeptide(L)' 'MPLSGKGIDAVRLLGLTNMLDRPAVIRIAGECGFPEAARWNETRTKEYAEGVFRGFIVEAQGGKP' A
#
# COMPACT_ATOMS: atom_id res chain seq x y z
N MET A 1 -8.35 -6.50 -7.09
CA MET A 1 -7.38 -5.64 -6.35
C MET A 1 -6.48 -4.94 -7.35
N PRO A 2 -6.38 -3.60 -7.32
CA PRO A 2 -5.28 -2.91 -8.00
C PRO A 2 -3.94 -3.43 -7.46
N LEU A 3 -2.89 -3.42 -8.30
CA LEU A 3 -1.58 -4.01 -8.00
C LEU A 3 -0.95 -3.42 -6.72
N SER A 4 -1.26 -2.16 -6.40
CA SER A 4 -0.80 -1.46 -5.18
C SER A 4 -1.32 -2.10 -3.87
N GLY A 5 -2.54 -2.63 -3.85
CA GLY A 5 -3.11 -3.26 -2.65
C GLY A 5 -2.40 -4.56 -2.28
N LYS A 6 -2.07 -5.38 -3.28
CA LYS A 6 -1.35 -6.64 -3.08
C LYS A 6 0.03 -6.44 -2.46
N GLY A 7 0.74 -5.37 -2.84
CA GLY A 7 2.04 -5.05 -2.27
C GLY A 7 1.97 -4.65 -0.80
N ILE A 8 0.96 -3.86 -0.42
CA ILE A 8 0.76 -3.45 0.98
C ILE A 8 0.36 -4.66 1.85
N ASP A 9 -0.53 -5.52 1.36
CA ASP A 9 -0.89 -6.75 2.06
C ASP A 9 0.30 -7.69 2.21
N ALA A 10 1.14 -7.81 1.17
CA ALA A 10 2.37 -8.59 1.26
C ALA A 10 3.30 -8.08 2.37
N VAL A 11 3.56 -6.77 2.44
CA VAL A 11 4.36 -6.17 3.52
C VAL A 11 3.74 -6.45 4.89
N ARG A 12 2.42 -6.34 5.01
CA ARG A 12 1.69 -6.59 6.26
C ARG A 12 1.80 -8.05 6.70
N LEU A 13 1.68 -9.00 5.77
CA LEU A 13 1.80 -10.44 6.03
C LEU A 13 3.23 -10.84 6.37
N LEU A 14 4.22 -10.17 5.80
CA LEU A 14 5.63 -10.40 6.11
C LEU A 14 6.00 -9.98 7.54
N GLY A 15 5.31 -8.98 8.11
CA GLY A 15 5.51 -8.55 9.49
C GLY A 15 6.90 -7.96 9.78
N LEU A 16 7.67 -7.62 8.74
CA LEU A 16 9.06 -7.15 8.84
C LEU A 16 9.18 -5.70 9.31
N THR A 17 8.09 -4.94 9.29
CA THR A 17 8.05 -3.55 9.74
C THR A 17 6.70 -3.21 10.35
N ASN A 18 6.67 -2.13 11.14
CA ASN A 18 5.42 -1.51 11.55
C ASN A 18 4.77 -0.82 10.33
N MET A 19 3.47 -1.01 10.13
CA MET A 19 2.73 -0.37 9.03
C MET A 19 2.68 1.17 9.15
N LEU A 20 2.98 1.73 10.33
CA LEU A 20 3.12 3.18 10.53
C LEU A 20 4.50 3.70 10.06
N ASP A 21 5.50 2.83 9.95
CA ASP A 21 6.81 3.16 9.38
C ASP A 21 6.72 3.14 7.84
N ARG A 22 6.09 4.18 7.30
CA ARG A 22 5.82 4.31 5.87
C ARG A 22 7.09 4.25 5.00
N PRO A 23 8.22 4.90 5.36
CA PRO A 23 9.48 4.74 4.63
C PRO A 23 9.95 3.28 4.55
N ALA A 24 9.88 2.53 5.65
CA ALA A 24 10.22 1.10 5.64
C ALA A 24 9.25 0.29 4.77
N VAL A 25 7.95 0.59 4.82
CA VAL A 25 6.93 -0.07 3.98
C VAL A 25 7.17 0.17 2.49
N ILE A 26 7.52 1.39 2.08
CA ILE A 26 7.87 1.71 0.68
C ILE A 26 9.08 0.89 0.22
N ARG A 27 10.14 0.88 1.03
CA ARG A 27 11.37 0.13 0.73
C ARG A 27 11.08 -1.37 0.59
N ILE A 28 10.42 -1.97 1.58
CA ILE A 28 10.11 -3.40 1.58
C ILE A 28 9.17 -3.76 0.42
N ALA A 29 8.17 -2.93 0.12
CA ALA A 29 7.29 -3.15 -1.03
C ALA A 29 8.10 -3.18 -2.35
N GLY A 30 9.06 -2.27 -2.52
CA GLY A 30 9.98 -2.28 -3.67
C GLY A 30 10.85 -3.55 -3.72
N GLU A 31 11.47 -3.92 -2.59
CA GLU A 31 12.32 -5.11 -2.47
C GLU A 31 11.56 -6.42 -2.72
N CYS A 32 10.27 -6.47 -2.36
CA CYS A 32 9.39 -7.61 -2.62
C CYS A 32 8.83 -7.66 -4.06
N GLY A 33 9.26 -6.76 -4.95
CA GLY A 33 8.83 -6.75 -6.34
C GLY A 33 7.47 -6.07 -6.58
N PHE A 34 7.04 -5.19 -5.67
CA PHE A 34 5.83 -4.37 -5.81
C PHE A 34 6.16 -2.87 -5.99
N PRO A 35 6.86 -2.48 -7.07
CA PRO A 35 7.26 -1.08 -7.28
C PRO A 35 6.06 -0.13 -7.42
N GLU A 36 4.92 -0.61 -7.93
CA GLU A 36 3.70 0.19 -8.00
C GLU A 36 3.08 0.46 -6.62
N ALA A 37 3.24 -0.46 -5.67
CA ALA A 37 2.80 -0.22 -4.29
C ALA A 37 3.72 0.77 -3.58
N ALA A 38 5.04 0.67 -3.80
CA ALA A 38 6.02 1.63 -3.32
C ALA A 38 5.70 3.05 -3.82
N ARG A 39 5.53 3.22 -5.14
CA ARG A 39 5.21 4.50 -5.77
C ARG A 39 3.86 5.08 -5.33
N TRP A 40 2.85 4.23 -5.15
CA TRP A 40 1.55 4.66 -4.62
C TRP A 40 1.71 5.22 -3.19
N ASN A 41 2.46 4.54 -2.33
CA ASN A 41 2.71 4.97 -0.94
C ASN A 41 3.53 6.26 -0.83
N GLU A 42 4.46 6.50 -1.76
CA GLU A 42 5.22 7.75 -1.84
C GLU A 42 4.30 8.94 -2.14
N THR A 43 3.36 8.75 -3.05
CA THR A 43 2.52 9.85 -3.58
C THR A 43 1.21 10.05 -2.82
N ARG A 44 0.75 9.05 -2.05
CA ARG A 44 -0.57 9.04 -1.39
C ARG A 44 -0.49 8.81 0.11
N THR A 45 0.19 9.73 0.78
CA THR A 45 0.45 9.65 2.22
C THR A 45 -0.83 9.61 3.06
N LYS A 46 -1.84 10.41 2.69
CA LYS A 46 -3.10 10.49 3.44
C LYS A 46 -3.91 9.21 3.29
N GLU A 47 -4.13 8.75 2.06
CA GLU A 47 -4.88 7.52 1.79
C GLU A 47 -4.19 6.29 2.41
N TYR A 48 -2.85 6.27 2.45
CA TYR A 48 -2.12 5.23 3.16
C TYR A 48 -2.42 5.26 4.67
N ALA A 49 -2.31 6.42 5.31
CA ALA A 49 -2.58 6.56 6.73
C ALA A 49 -4.04 6.16 7.07
N GLU A 50 -4.99 6.63 6.27
CA GLU A 50 -6.40 6.23 6.39
C GLU A 50 -6.56 4.71 6.24
N GLY A 51 -5.89 4.10 5.26
CA GLY A 51 -5.90 2.65 5.06
C GLY A 51 -5.31 1.86 6.24
N VAL A 52 -4.25 2.36 6.88
CA VAL A 52 -3.66 1.73 8.07
C VAL A 52 -4.62 1.76 9.27
N PHE A 53 -5.32 2.88 9.48
CA PHE A 53 -6.22 3.05 10.64
C PHE A 53 -7.64 2.53 10.43
N ARG A 54 -8.17 2.61 9.21
CA ARG A 54 -9.57 2.33 8.87
C ARG A 54 -9.76 1.15 7.93
N GLY A 55 -8.66 0.56 7.45
CA GLY A 55 -8.66 -0.45 6.41
C GLY A 55 -8.56 0.18 5.01
N PHE A 56 -7.85 -0.49 4.11
CA PHE A 56 -7.68 -0.04 2.72
C PHE A 56 -8.97 -0.30 1.93
N ILE A 57 -9.71 0.76 1.59
CA ILE A 57 -10.89 0.66 0.73
C ILE A 57 -10.43 0.58 -0.72
N VAL A 58 -10.93 -0.43 -1.43
CA VAL A 58 -10.72 -0.58 -2.87
C VAL A 58 -11.66 0.39 -3.58
N GLU A 59 -11.15 1.55 -3.98
CA GLU A 59 -11.80 2.34 -5.03
C GLU A 59 -11.74 1.48 -6.31
N ALA A 60 -12.86 0.85 -6.66
CA ALA A 60 -13.01 0.24 -7.98
C ALA A 60 -12.82 1.37 -8.99
N GLN A 61 -11.72 1.32 -9.76
CA GLN A 61 -11.47 2.29 -10.83
C GLN A 61 -12.74 2.44 -11.66
N GLY A 62 -13.21 3.69 -11.76
CA GLY A 62 -14.56 4.05 -12.20
C GLY A 62 -15.03 3.30 -13.45
N GLY A 63 -16.02 2.43 -13.27
CA GLY A 63 -17.00 2.15 -14.30
C GLY A 63 -17.98 3.32 -14.33
N LYS A 64 -17.75 4.27 -15.24
CA LYS A 64 -18.76 5.26 -15.60
C LYS A 64 -19.91 4.50 -16.32
N PRO A 65 -21.19 4.70 -15.96
CA PRO A 65 -22.30 4.26 -16.82
C PRO A 65 -22.34 5.06 -18.13
#